data_AF-A0A2D4F2I8-F1
#
_entry.id   AF-A0A2D4F2I8-F1
#
_cell.length_a   1.000
_cell.length_b   1.000
_cell.length_c   1.000
_cell.angle_alpha   90.00
_cell.angle_beta   90.00
_cell.angle_gamma   90.00
#
_symmetry.space_group_name_H-M   'P 1'
#
loop_
_entity.id
_entity.type
_entity.pdbx_description
1 polymer ?
#
loop_
_entity_poly.entity_id
_entity_poly.type
_entity_poly.pdbx_seq_one_letter_code
_entity_poly.pdbx_strand_id
1 'polypeptide(L)'
;RLDREAYLLRRGVGGVAGIGFLYTIVISIRRQVPARIIVIESLDIITITVPPALPAAMTAGIVYAQRRLKKVGIFCISPQRINICGQLNLVCFDKTGTLTEDGLDLWGIQRVESARFQLPEESACTESLVRSPFV
;
A
#
# COMPACT_ATOMS: atom_id res chain seq x y z
N ARG A 1 3.34 -1.87 11.38
CA ARG A 1 4.72 -1.34 11.20
C ARG A 1 4.70 0.18 11.08
N LEU A 2 3.90 0.77 10.17
CA LEU A 2 3.72 2.23 10.09
C LEU A 2 3.41 2.89 11.44
N ASP A 3 2.48 2.34 12.23
CA ASP A 3 2.13 2.94 13.53
C ASP A 3 3.29 2.88 14.54
N ARG A 4 4.14 1.86 14.44
CA ARG A 4 5.32 1.71 15.29
C ARG A 4 6.41 2.71 14.89
N GLU A 5 6.65 2.89 13.59
CA GLU A 5 7.62 3.87 13.08
C GLU A 5 7.16 5.31 13.37
N ALA A 6 5.87 5.60 13.18
CA ALA A 6 5.27 6.87 13.55
C ALA A 6 5.35 7.13 15.06
N TYR A 7 5.16 6.10 15.88
CA TYR A 7 5.30 6.20 17.33
C TYR A 7 6.76 6.42 17.75
N LEU A 8 7.72 5.74 17.13
CA LEU A 8 9.15 5.95 17.35
C LEU A 8 9.58 7.38 16.97
N LEU A 9 9.12 7.87 15.82
CA LEU A 9 9.35 9.25 15.38
C LEU A 9 8.79 10.24 16.40
N ARG A 10 7.53 10.06 16.82
CA ARG A 10 6.87 10.93 17.80
C ARG A 10 7.60 10.96 19.14
N ARG A 11 8.10 9.82 19.62
CA ARG A 11 8.90 9.73 20.85
C ARG A 11 10.26 10.39 20.70
N GLY A 12 10.95 10.21 19.58
CA GLY A 12 12.24 10.82 19.32
C GLY A 12 12.15 12.34 19.30
N VAL A 13 11.22 12.87 18.51
CA VAL A 13 10.95 14.30 18.39
C VAL A 13 10.52 14.90 19.73
N GLY A 14 9.62 14.24 20.46
CA GLY A 14 9.20 14.68 21.80
C GLY A 14 10.34 14.67 22.83
N GLY A 15 11.26 13.71 22.74
CA GLY A 15 12.46 13.67 23.59
C GLY A 15 13.39 14.84 23.33
N VAL A 16 13.68 15.16 22.06
CA VAL A 16 14.50 16.32 21.68
C VAL A 16 13.84 17.63 22.14
N ALA A 17 12.51 17.75 21.96
CA ALA A 17 11.74 18.90 22.45
C ALA A 17 11.87 19.10 23.96
N GLY A 18 11.76 18.01 24.73
CA GLY A 18 11.86 18.05 26.19
C GLY A 18 13.25 18.45 26.69
N ILE A 19 14.31 17.95 26.05
CA ILE A 19 15.69 18.34 26.37
C ILE A 19 15.90 19.83 26.06
N GLY A 20 15.43 20.30 24.90
CA GLY A 20 15.50 21.71 24.51
C GLY A 20 14.74 22.61 25.50
N PHE A 21 13.53 22.23 25.90
CA PHE A 21 12.73 22.98 26.86
C PHE A 21 13.40 23.05 28.24
N LEU A 22 13.96 21.94 28.72
CA LEU A 22 14.69 21.90 29.99
C LEU A 22 15.93 22.83 29.95
N TYR A 23 16.67 22.80 28.83
CA TYR A 23 17.81 23.69 28.61
C TYR A 23 17.40 25.16 28.61
N THR A 24 16.30 25.51 27.92
CA THR A 24 15.73 26.86 27.87
C THR A 24 15.28 27.36 29.24
N ILE A 25 14.68 26.50 30.07
CA ILE A 25 14.30 26.83 31.45
C ILE A 25 15.54 27.13 32.30
N VAL A 26 16.56 26.26 32.25
CA VAL A 26 17.79 26.45 33.04
C VAL A 26 18.46 27.77 32.68
N ILE A 27 18.56 28.11 31.39
CA ILE A 27 19.19 29.37 30.98
C ILE A 27 18.32 30.60 31.30
N SER A 28 17.00 30.46 31.26
CA SER A 28 16.07 31.53 31.62
C SER A 28 16.12 31.88 33.11
N ILE A 29 16.29 30.88 33.99
CA ILE A 29 16.52 31.08 35.43
C ILE A 29 17.86 31.79 35.66
N ARG A 30 18.91 31.37 34.94
CA ARG A 30 20.25 31.99 35.03
C ARG A 30 20.28 33.44 34.55
N ARG A 31 19.41 33.82 33.60
CA ARG A 31 19.40 35.14 32.96
C ARG A 31 18.29 36.08 33.46
N GLN A 32 17.44 35.69 34.41
CA GLN A 32 16.33 36.51 34.94
C GLN A 32 15.47 37.11 33.81
N VAL A 33 15.13 36.30 32.81
CA VAL A 33 14.48 36.76 31.57
C VAL A 33 12.96 36.93 31.79
N PRO A 34 12.33 37.98 31.24
CA PRO A 34 10.88 38.19 31.36
C PRO A 34 10.06 37.04 30.73
N ALA A 35 8.95 36.68 31.39
CA ALA A 35 8.09 35.54 31.05
C ALA A 35 7.60 35.52 29.59
N ARG A 36 7.45 36.68 28.95
CA ARG A 36 7.04 36.80 27.54
C ARG A 36 8.01 36.10 26.58
N ILE A 37 9.31 36.17 26.83
CA ILE A 37 10.32 35.55 25.95
C ILE A 37 10.27 34.03 26.07
N ILE A 38 10.10 33.54 27.30
CA ILE A 38 9.96 32.10 27.60
C ILE A 38 8.78 31.51 26.83
N VAL A 39 7.64 32.20 26.81
CA VAL A 39 6.44 31.76 26.07
C VAL A 39 6.69 31.66 24.56
N ILE A 40 7.38 32.66 23.98
CA ILE A 40 7.67 32.68 22.54
C ILE A 40 8.65 31.56 22.16
N GLU A 41 9.74 31.37 22.92
CA GLU A 41 10.70 30.28 22.68
C GLU A 41 10.06 28.90 22.86
N SER A 42 9.15 28.75 23.81
CA SER A 42 8.43 27.50 24.03
C SER A 42 7.53 27.15 22.84
N LEU A 43 6.85 28.15 22.27
CA LEU A 43 6.03 27.97 21.07
C LEU A 43 6.88 27.59 19.85
N ASP A 44 8.06 28.19 19.70
CA ASP A 44 8.97 27.91 18.59
C ASP A 44 9.46 26.46 18.59
N ILE A 45 9.83 25.92 19.77
CA ILE A 45 10.22 24.51 19.94
C ILE A 45 9.07 23.56 19.52
N ILE A 46 7.82 23.90 19.85
CA ILE A 46 6.65 23.09 19.46
C ILE A 46 6.44 23.12 17.95
N THR A 47 6.57 24.28 17.31
CA THR A 47 6.41 24.40 15.85
C THR A 47 7.53 23.75 15.05
N ILE A 48 8.77 23.75 15.56
CA ILE A 48 9.90 23.04 14.95
C ILE A 48 9.74 21.53 15.04
N THR A 49 9.22 21.03 16.16
CA THR A 49 9.12 19.60 16.42
C THR A 49 7.99 18.96 15.61
N VAL A 50 6.85 19.62 15.49
CA VAL A 50 5.76 19.15 14.63
C VAL A 50 5.42 20.25 13.64
N PRO A 51 6.19 20.39 12.55
CA PRO A 51 5.87 21.38 11.54
C PRO A 51 4.49 21.04 10.95
N PRO A 52 3.53 21.98 10.93
CA PRO A 52 2.17 21.72 10.45
C PRO A 52 2.14 21.29 8.97
N ALA A 53 3.21 21.58 8.22
CA ALA A 53 3.38 21.18 6.83
C ALA A 53 3.60 19.66 6.64
N LEU A 54 4.13 18.96 7.64
CA LEU A 54 4.48 17.54 7.51
C LEU A 54 3.24 16.62 7.35
N PRO A 55 2.20 16.68 8.23
CA PRO A 55 0.99 15.89 8.01
C PRO A 55 0.22 16.32 6.75
N ALA A 56 0.28 17.61 6.40
CA ALA A 56 -0.32 18.12 5.17
C ALA A 56 0.36 17.53 3.93
N ALA A 57 1.69 17.50 3.88
CA ALA A 57 2.47 16.93 2.79
C ALA A 57 2.21 15.43 2.63
N MET A 58 2.17 14.68 3.73
CA MET A 58 1.85 13.25 3.72
C MET A 58 0.47 12.99 3.12
N THR A 59 -0.53 13.76 3.54
CA THR A 59 -1.91 13.64 3.03
C THR A 59 -1.99 14.00 1.55
N ALA A 60 -1.34 15.09 1.13
CA ALA A 60 -1.30 15.51 -0.27
C ALA A 60 -0.68 14.44 -1.18
N GLY A 61 0.40 13.81 -0.75
CA GLY A 61 1.04 12.70 -1.47
C GLY A 61 0.11 11.50 -1.67
N ILE A 62 -0.62 11.12 -0.61
CA ILE A 62 -1.58 10.00 -0.66
C ILE A 62 -2.74 10.32 -1.62
N VAL A 63 -3.31 11.53 -1.54
CA VAL A 63 -4.41 11.96 -2.42
C VAL A 63 -3.96 12.00 -3.88
N TYR A 64 -2.75 12.47 -4.15
CA TYR A 64 -2.18 12.45 -5.49
C TYR A 64 -2.05 11.03 -6.05
N ALA A 65 -1.49 10.10 -5.26
CA ALA A 65 -1.36 8.70 -5.65
C ALA A 65 -2.73 8.03 -5.88
N GLN A 66 -3.73 8.30 -5.03
CA GLN A 66 -5.08 7.78 -5.19
C GLN A 66 -5.74 8.30 -6.47
N ARG A 67 -5.59 9.60 -6.78
CA ARG A 67 -6.08 10.19 -8.04
C ARG A 67 -5.44 9.54 -9.26
N ARG A 68 -4.13 9.25 -9.20
CA ARG A 68 -3.41 8.55 -10.27
C ARG A 68 -3.95 7.13 -10.48
N LEU A 69 -4.16 6.37 -9.41
CA LEU A 69 -4.71 5.01 -9.47
C LEU A 69 -6.14 4.98 -10.02
N LYS A 70 -6.97 5.96 -9.61
CA LYS A 70 -8.35 6.09 -10.09
C LYS A 70 -8.43 6.28 -11.62
N LYS A 71 -7.45 6.96 -12.23
CA LYS A 71 -7.40 7.12 -13.70
C LYS A 71 -7.21 5.78 -14.45
N VAL A 72 -6.67 4.77 -13.77
CA VAL A 72 -6.43 3.42 -14.33
C VAL A 72 -7.55 2.45 -13.89
N GLY A 73 -8.63 2.95 -13.28
CA GLY A 73 -9.75 2.12 -12.81
C GLY A 73 -9.51 1.40 -11.48
N ILE A 74 -8.42 1.69 -10.76
CA ILE A 74 -8.13 1.09 -9.45
C ILE A 74 -8.69 2.00 -8.34
N PHE A 75 -9.66 1.48 -7.59
CA PHE A 75 -10.34 2.21 -6.50
C PHE A 75 -9.87 1.71 -5.13
N CYS A 76 -9.13 2.54 -4.40
CA CYS A 76 -8.72 2.24 -3.03
C CYS A 76 -9.74 2.80 -2.03
N ILE A 77 -10.34 1.92 -1.21
CA ILE A 77 -11.23 2.30 -0.09
C ILE A 77 -10.42 2.90 1.07
N SER A 78 -9.21 2.37 1.31
CA SER A 78 -8.33 2.79 2.38
C SER A 78 -7.04 3.40 1.79
N PRO A 79 -6.93 4.75 1.75
CA PRO A 79 -5.82 5.43 1.08
C PRO A 79 -4.48 5.24 1.81
N GLN A 80 -4.48 4.96 3.12
CA GLN A 80 -3.28 4.64 3.89
C GLN A 80 -2.56 3.37 3.38
N ARG A 81 -3.30 2.41 2.79
CA ARG A 81 -2.71 1.17 2.25
C ARG A 81 -1.85 1.42 1.02
N ILE A 82 -2.08 2.51 0.29
CA ILE A 82 -1.29 2.88 -0.90
C ILE A 82 0.19 3.03 -0.55
N ASN A 83 0.51 3.56 0.64
CA ASN A 83 1.89 3.71 1.09
C ASN A 83 2.55 2.36 1.43
N ILE A 84 1.77 1.39 1.92
CA ILE A 84 2.25 0.06 2.29
C ILE A 84 2.57 -0.78 1.05
N CYS A 85 1.87 -0.55 -0.07
CA CYS A 85 2.09 -1.28 -1.31
C CYS A 85 3.54 -1.20 -1.83
N GLY A 86 4.28 -0.13 -1.50
CA GLY A 86 5.70 0.02 -1.87
C GLY A 86 6.66 -0.82 -1.03
N GLN A 87 6.20 -1.46 0.04
CA GLN A 87 7.01 -2.25 0.98
C GLN A 87 6.62 -3.73 0.99
N LEU A 88 5.92 -4.21 -0.04
CA LEU A 88 5.50 -5.60 -0.15
C LEU A 88 6.69 -6.48 -0.57
N ASN A 89 6.92 -7.56 0.18
CA ASN A 89 7.99 -8.53 -0.11
C ASN A 89 7.46 -9.82 -0.75
N LEU A 90 6.15 -10.06 -0.68
CA LEU A 90 5.50 -11.27 -1.19
C LEU A 90 4.12 -10.90 -1.73
N VAL A 91 3.78 -11.48 -2.88
CA VAL A 91 2.46 -11.36 -3.50
C VAL A 91 1.87 -12.76 -3.58
N CYS A 92 0.76 -12.97 -2.88
CA CYS A 92 -0.05 -14.18 -3.02
C CYS A 92 -1.05 -13.95 -4.14
N PHE A 93 -1.08 -14.83 -5.13
CA PHE A 93 -2.14 -14.88 -6.12
C PHE A 93 -3.11 -15.98 -5.73
N ASP A 94 -4.40 -15.65 -5.69
CA ASP A 94 -5.45 -16.66 -5.60
C ASP A 94 -5.65 -17.29 -6.99
N LYS A 95 -6.12 -18.54 -7.05
CA LYS A 95 -6.28 -19.24 -8.33
C LYS A 95 -7.60 -18.85 -9.00
N THR A 96 -8.70 -19.28 -8.41
CA THR A 96 -10.05 -19.15 -8.98
C THR A 96 -10.55 -17.72 -8.82
N GLY A 97 -11.06 -17.11 -9.90
CA GLY A 97 -11.50 -15.72 -9.92
C GLY A 97 -10.39 -14.68 -9.93
N THR A 98 -9.10 -15.08 -10.00
CA THR A 98 -7.95 -14.17 -10.08
C THR A 98 -6.96 -14.56 -11.18
N LEU A 99 -6.35 -15.76 -11.11
CA LEU A 99 -5.46 -16.26 -12.17
C LEU A 99 -6.24 -16.97 -13.27
N THR A 100 -7.30 -17.66 -12.89
CA THR A 100 -8.23 -18.33 -13.80
C THR A 100 -9.60 -17.71 -13.67
N GLU A 101 -10.30 -17.65 -14.79
CA GLU A 101 -11.73 -17.36 -14.80
C GLU A 101 -12.49 -18.47 -14.05
N ASP A 102 -13.70 -18.18 -13.57
CA ASP A 102 -14.53 -19.19 -12.86
C ASP A 102 -15.11 -20.25 -13.83
N GLY A 103 -14.92 -20.08 -15.13
CA GLY A 103 -15.38 -20.98 -16.19
C GLY A 103 -14.38 -22.07 -16.55
N LEU A 104 -14.89 -23.14 -17.17
CA LEU A 104 -14.11 -24.17 -17.85
C LEU A 104 -14.37 -24.07 -19.34
N ASP A 105 -13.32 -23.76 -20.11
CA ASP A 105 -13.35 -23.86 -21.57
C ASP A 105 -12.74 -25.19 -22.03
N LEU A 106 -13.45 -25.86 -22.94
CA LEU A 106 -12.94 -27.04 -23.61
C LEU A 106 -11.89 -26.60 -24.65
N TRP A 107 -10.61 -26.85 -24.35
CA TRP A 107 -9.51 -26.42 -25.22
C TRP A 107 -9.38 -27.27 -26.49
N GLY A 108 -9.76 -28.55 -26.44
CA GLY A 108 -9.72 -29.43 -27.60
C GLY A 108 -9.94 -30.90 -27.27
N ILE A 109 -9.97 -31.73 -28.31
CA ILE A 109 -10.14 -33.18 -28.21
C ILE A 109 -8.92 -33.87 -28.82
N GLN A 110 -8.34 -34.82 -28.09
CA GLN A 110 -7.26 -35.69 -28.58
C GLN A 110 -7.83 -37.06 -28.93
N ARG A 111 -7.91 -37.38 -30.23
CA ARG A 111 -8.40 -38.69 -30.67
C ARG A 111 -7.32 -39.76 -30.61
N VAL A 112 -7.75 -41.01 -30.45
CA VAL A 112 -6.88 -42.20 -30.55
C VAL A 112 -7.35 -43.05 -31.72
N GLU A 113 -6.48 -43.28 -32.69
CA GLU A 113 -6.71 -44.22 -33.79
C GLU A 113 -5.54 -45.20 -33.89
N SER A 114 -5.83 -46.49 -34.09
CA SER A 114 -4.81 -47.54 -34.22
C SER A 114 -3.75 -47.53 -33.11
N ALA A 115 -4.19 -47.34 -31.85
CA ALA A 115 -3.34 -47.23 -30.66
C ALA A 115 -2.32 -46.06 -30.69
N ARG A 116 -2.57 -45.01 -31.48
CA ARG A 116 -1.76 -43.78 -31.51
C ARG A 116 -2.63 -42.55 -31.23
N PHE A 117 -2.09 -41.62 -30.45
CA PHE A 117 -2.70 -40.30 -30.24
C PHE A 117 -2.51 -39.44 -31.49
N GLN A 118 -3.60 -38.97 -32.08
CA GLN A 118 -3.59 -38.01 -33.18
C GLN A 118 -3.49 -36.58 -32.65
N LEU A 119 -3.00 -35.62 -33.43
CA LEU A 119 -2.82 -34.24 -32.98
C LEU A 119 -4.11 -33.63 -32.39
N PRO A 120 -3.98 -32.71 -31.41
CA PRO A 120 -5.15 -32.09 -30.78
C PRO A 120 -5.99 -31.36 -31.81
N GLU A 121 -7.30 -31.63 -31.82
CA GLU A 121 -8.28 -30.86 -32.61
C GLU A 121 -8.94 -29.81 -31.71
N GLU A 122 -8.78 -28.53 -32.03
CA GLU A 122 -9.39 -27.41 -31.27
C GLU A 122 -10.92 -27.32 -31.45
N SER A 123 -11.48 -27.97 -32.47
CA SER A 123 -12.91 -27.89 -32.81
C SER A 123 -13.68 -29.15 -32.40
N ALA A 124 -14.27 -29.12 -31.20
CA ALA A 124 -15.14 -30.18 -30.68
C ALA A 124 -16.47 -30.36 -31.45
N CYS A 125 -16.85 -29.40 -32.30
CA CYS A 125 -18.15 -29.33 -32.97
C CYS A 125 -18.17 -29.87 -34.41
N THR A 126 -17.13 -30.58 -34.85
CA THR A 126 -17.17 -31.22 -36.17
C THR A 126 -18.18 -32.37 -36.12
N GLU A 127 -19.18 -32.41 -37.02
CA GLU A 127 -20.24 -33.46 -37.06
C GLU A 127 -19.69 -34.90 -37.01
N SER A 128 -18.41 -35.11 -37.39
CA SER A 128 -17.72 -36.40 -37.32
C SER A 128 -17.43 -36.90 -35.90
N LEU A 129 -17.42 -36.02 -34.88
CA LEU A 129 -17.18 -36.37 -33.47
C LEU A 129 -18.45 -36.90 -32.78
N VAL A 130 -19.60 -36.28 -33.10
CA VAL A 130 -20.91 -36.61 -32.51
C VAL A 130 -21.40 -37.99 -32.94
N ARG A 131 -20.92 -38.52 -34.07
CA ARG A 131 -21.28 -39.84 -34.61
C ARG A 131 -20.27 -40.95 -34.27
N SER A 132 -19.25 -40.67 -33.46
CA SER A 132 -18.33 -41.72 -33.03
C SER A 132 -19.05 -42.72 -32.10
N PRO A 133 -18.73 -44.02 -32.15
CA PRO A 133 -19.48 -45.09 -31.46
C PRO A 133 -19.42 -45.06 -29.92
N PHE A 134 -18.89 -43.98 -29.35
CA PHE A 134 -18.79 -43.74 -27.91
C PHE A 134 -19.85 -42.76 -27.37
N VAL A 135 -20.73 -42.25 -28.22
CA VAL A 135 -21.96 -41.53 -27.83
C VAL A 135 -23.19 -42.29 -28.31
#